data_AF-A0A0Q4LLD7-F1
#
_entry.id   AF-A0A0Q4LLD7-F1
#
_cell.length_a   1.000
_cell.length_b   1.000
_cell.length_c   1.000
_cell.angle_alpha   90.00
_cell.angle_beta   90.00
_cell.angle_gamma   90.00
#
_symmetry.space_group_name_H-M   'P 1'
#
loop_
_entity.id
_entity.type
_entity.pdbx_description
1 polymer ?
#
loop_
_entity_poly.entity_id
_entity_poly.type
_entity_poly.pdbx_seq_one_letter_code
_entity_poly.pdbx_strand_id
1 'polypeptide(L)'
;MVTGFLDKLATWLGGPLPPATDAPGPTPTPARAGIQPDDPRLPDTSRPLVARLLGLIDDLEARAGRDAVLIATLTEIRQMRDDHLPRLIASYAEIPPAHRAEIFRQTGRSASYKLNQGIERMVERLQTLSRSLAQDDLDSFADNLRFIERRYGDDDPAR
;
A
#
# COMPACT_ATOMS: atom_id res chain seq x y z
N MET A 1 29.37 16.36 70.37
CA MET A 1 30.36 15.28 70.13
C MET A 1 30.01 14.61 68.81
N VAL A 2 31.03 14.35 68.01
CA VAL A 2 31.00 13.78 66.65
C VAL A 2 30.68 12.28 66.71
N THR A 3 30.18 11.76 65.58
CA THR A 3 30.51 10.43 64.96
C THR A 3 29.30 9.51 64.79
N GLY A 4 29.13 9.00 63.56
CA GLY A 4 28.27 7.83 63.31
C GLY A 4 27.73 7.65 61.89
N PHE A 5 28.48 8.05 60.86
CA PHE A 5 28.27 7.62 59.47
C PHE A 5 28.89 6.21 59.33
N LEU A 6 28.26 5.32 58.56
CA LEU A 6 28.76 3.99 58.12
C LEU A 6 28.58 2.83 59.11
N ASP A 7 27.37 2.27 59.19
CA ASP A 7 27.26 0.81 59.18
C ASP A 7 25.87 0.42 58.70
N LYS A 8 25.77 -0.70 57.95
CA LYS A 8 24.59 -1.27 57.25
C LYS A 8 24.45 -1.03 55.73
N LEU A 9 25.55 -1.23 54.99
CA LEU A 9 25.50 -1.61 53.56
C LEU A 9 25.58 -3.12 53.31
N ALA A 10 25.43 -3.97 54.33
CA ALA A 10 25.70 -5.41 54.21
C ALA A 10 24.57 -6.30 54.75
N THR A 11 23.33 -6.11 54.29
CA THR A 11 22.27 -7.14 54.47
C THR A 11 21.15 -6.98 53.43
N TRP A 12 21.42 -7.31 52.17
CA TRP A 12 20.36 -7.34 51.14
C TRP A 12 20.53 -8.47 50.10
N LEU A 13 21.03 -9.63 50.52
CA LEU A 13 21.12 -10.82 49.67
C LEU A 13 20.48 -12.01 50.39
N GLY A 14 19.19 -12.25 50.14
CA GLY A 14 18.52 -13.45 50.65
C GLY A 14 17.01 -13.32 50.85
N GLY A 15 16.26 -13.05 49.77
CA GLY A 15 14.79 -13.22 49.75
C GLY A 15 14.38 -14.03 48.52
N PRO A 16 13.45 -14.99 48.64
CA PRO A 16 13.04 -15.85 47.53
C PRO A 16 12.37 -15.01 46.43
N LEU A 17 12.73 -15.29 45.17
CA LEU A 17 12.18 -14.64 43.98
C LEU A 17 10.65 -14.80 43.91
N PRO A 18 9.86 -13.73 43.68
CA PRO A 18 8.45 -13.87 43.32
C PRO A 18 8.32 -14.55 41.95
N PRO A 19 7.22 -15.28 41.68
CA PRO A 19 6.96 -15.84 40.36
C PRO A 19 6.89 -14.69 39.34
N ALA A 20 7.59 -14.87 38.22
CA ALA A 20 7.58 -13.94 37.11
C ALA A 20 6.13 -13.73 36.64
N THR A 21 5.59 -12.54 36.91
CA THR A 21 4.40 -12.04 36.25
C THR A 21 4.61 -12.13 34.75
N ASP A 22 3.65 -12.76 34.07
CA ASP A 22 3.59 -12.89 32.61
C ASP A 22 4.14 -11.65 31.92
N ALA A 23 5.21 -11.85 31.15
CA ALA A 23 5.67 -10.85 30.20
C ALA A 23 4.49 -10.51 29.29
N PRO A 24 4.12 -9.22 29.12
CA PRO A 24 3.21 -8.84 28.07
C PRO A 24 3.81 -9.37 26.76
N GLY A 25 3.08 -10.25 26.08
CA GLY A 25 3.47 -10.74 24.77
C GLY A 25 3.80 -9.58 23.83
N PRO A 26 4.54 -9.82 22.74
CA PRO A 26 4.85 -8.77 21.76
C PRO A 26 3.55 -8.07 21.41
N THR A 27 3.47 -6.77 21.71
CA THR A 27 2.37 -5.93 21.24
C THR A 27 2.17 -6.27 19.77
N PRO A 28 0.96 -6.63 19.32
CA PRO A 28 0.73 -6.75 17.89
C PRO A 28 1.14 -5.41 17.32
N THR A 29 2.23 -5.40 16.54
CA THR A 29 2.56 -4.27 15.67
C THR A 29 1.24 -3.89 15.05
N PRO A 30 0.72 -2.65 15.23
CA PRO A 30 -0.55 -2.30 14.65
C PRO A 30 -0.42 -2.61 13.18
N ALA A 31 -1.16 -3.63 12.72
CA ALA A 31 -1.28 -3.91 11.31
C ALA A 31 -1.61 -2.55 10.71
N ARG A 32 -0.76 -2.05 9.80
CA ARG A 32 -1.03 -0.78 9.13
C ARG A 32 -2.41 -0.95 8.54
N ALA A 33 -3.42 -0.37 9.18
CA ALA A 33 -4.80 -0.55 8.75
C ALA A 33 -4.84 0.08 7.36
N GLY A 34 -5.05 -0.76 6.35
CA GLY A 34 -5.08 -0.31 4.97
C GLY A 34 -6.13 0.79 4.83
N ILE A 35 -5.81 1.81 4.01
CA ILE A 35 -6.74 2.90 3.73
C ILE A 35 -8.02 2.31 3.14
N GLN A 36 -9.15 2.72 3.69
CA GLN A 36 -10.47 2.36 3.18
C GLN A 36 -11.07 3.53 2.40
N PRO A 37 -11.93 3.29 1.40
CA PRO A 37 -12.61 4.36 0.68
C PRO A 37 -13.41 5.31 1.59
N ASP A 38 -13.95 4.78 2.69
CA ASP A 38 -14.74 5.53 3.67
C ASP A 38 -13.89 6.12 4.81
N ASP A 39 -12.56 6.17 4.67
CA ASP A 39 -11.66 6.74 5.68
C ASP A 39 -12.10 8.18 6.03
N PRO A 40 -12.37 8.50 7.31
CA PRO A 40 -12.85 9.82 7.73
C PRO A 40 -11.85 10.95 7.49
N ARG A 41 -10.58 10.65 7.23
CA ARG A 41 -9.55 11.64 6.87
C ARG A 41 -9.73 12.16 5.44
N LEU A 42 -10.41 11.40 4.58
CA LEU A 42 -10.65 11.75 3.18
C LEU A 42 -11.79 12.76 3.06
N PRO A 43 -11.65 13.79 2.22
CA PRO A 43 -12.77 14.62 1.83
C PRO A 43 -13.70 13.82 0.91
N ASP A 44 -14.99 14.18 0.91
CA ASP A 44 -16.02 13.43 0.17
C ASP A 44 -15.71 13.30 -1.33
N THR A 45 -15.07 14.32 -1.92
CA THR A 45 -14.65 14.31 -3.33
C THR A 45 -13.56 13.28 -3.65
N SER A 46 -12.72 12.90 -2.69
CA SER A 46 -11.63 11.94 -2.91
C SER A 46 -12.07 10.48 -2.75
N ARG A 47 -13.12 10.22 -1.95
CA ARG A 47 -13.59 8.85 -1.66
C ARG A 47 -13.85 8.00 -2.91
N PRO A 48 -14.58 8.47 -3.95
CA PRO A 48 -14.77 7.67 -5.16
C PRO A 48 -13.46 7.42 -5.92
N LEU A 49 -12.50 8.35 -5.86
CA LEU A 49 -11.20 8.17 -6.50
C LEU A 49 -10.37 7.09 -5.78
N VAL A 50 -10.39 7.08 -4.44
CA VAL A 50 -9.74 6.04 -3.63
C VAL A 50 -10.40 4.68 -3.86
N ALA A 51 -11.73 4.60 -3.87
CA ALA A 51 -12.45 3.36 -4.19
C ALA A 51 -12.02 2.79 -5.56
N ARG A 52 -11.98 3.67 -6.58
CA ARG A 52 -11.54 3.29 -7.93
C ARG A 52 -10.08 2.83 -7.95
N LEU A 53 -9.19 3.54 -7.25
CA LEU A 53 -7.78 3.18 -7.16
C LEU A 53 -7.62 1.78 -6.56
N LEU A 54 -8.23 1.53 -5.40
CA LEU A 54 -8.15 0.25 -4.70
C LEU A 54 -8.75 -0.89 -5.54
N GLY A 55 -9.90 -0.68 -6.19
CA GLY A 55 -10.47 -1.68 -7.08
C GLY A 55 -9.57 -2.03 -8.27
N LEU A 56 -8.90 -1.04 -8.88
CA LEU A 56 -7.92 -1.29 -9.93
C LEU A 56 -6.69 -2.07 -9.42
N ILE A 57 -6.26 -1.79 -8.18
CA ILE A 57 -5.17 -2.53 -7.54
C ILE A 57 -5.56 -3.99 -7.36
N ASP A 58 -6.73 -4.26 -6.79
CA ASP A 58 -7.21 -5.62 -6.54
C ASP A 58 -7.35 -6.41 -7.86
N ASP A 59 -7.90 -5.77 -8.91
CA ASP A 59 -8.01 -6.36 -10.24
C ASP A 59 -6.64 -6.72 -10.84
N LEU A 60 -5.65 -5.83 -10.69
CA LEU A 60 -4.29 -6.04 -11.21
C LEU A 60 -3.55 -7.12 -10.41
N GLU A 61 -3.66 -7.13 -9.09
CA GLU A 61 -3.07 -8.17 -8.23
C GLU A 61 -3.65 -9.55 -8.55
N ALA A 62 -4.97 -9.64 -8.75
CA ALA A 62 -5.63 -10.90 -9.12
C ALA A 62 -5.20 -11.43 -10.50
N ARG A 63 -4.90 -10.53 -11.45
CA ARG A 63 -4.37 -10.91 -12.77
C ARG A 63 -2.92 -11.35 -12.69
N ALA A 64 -2.08 -10.57 -12.02
CA ALA A 64 -0.65 -10.86 -11.91
C ALA A 64 -0.35 -12.07 -11.00
N GLY A 65 -1.26 -12.47 -10.10
CA GLY A 65 -1.15 -13.75 -9.38
C GLY A 65 -1.14 -14.98 -10.30
N ARG A 66 -1.53 -14.84 -11.57
CA ARG A 66 -1.46 -15.89 -12.60
C ARG A 66 -0.16 -15.87 -13.40
N ASP A 67 0.69 -14.85 -13.26
CA ASP A 67 1.92 -14.69 -14.04
C ASP A 67 3.09 -14.16 -13.20
N ALA A 68 4.04 -15.04 -12.91
CA ALA A 68 5.21 -14.76 -12.08
C ALA A 68 6.22 -13.79 -12.72
N VAL A 69 6.11 -13.51 -14.03
CA VAL A 69 7.00 -12.57 -14.73
C VAL A 69 6.78 -11.12 -14.26
N LEU A 70 5.66 -10.83 -13.58
CA LEU A 70 5.22 -9.48 -13.22
C LEU A 70 5.61 -9.03 -11.80
N ILE A 71 6.66 -9.61 -11.19
CA ILE A 71 7.05 -9.29 -9.79
C ILE A 71 7.33 -7.79 -9.58
N ALA A 72 7.98 -7.12 -10.53
CA ALA A 72 8.29 -5.69 -10.42
C ALA A 72 7.01 -4.83 -10.45
N THR A 73 6.10 -5.12 -11.38
CA THR A 73 4.80 -4.45 -11.50
C THR A 73 3.95 -4.66 -10.23
N LEU A 74 3.91 -5.88 -9.69
CA LEU A 74 3.24 -6.18 -8.43
C LEU A 74 3.84 -5.41 -7.25
N THR A 75 5.15 -5.25 -7.22
CA THR A 75 5.83 -4.48 -6.17
C THR A 75 5.45 -3.00 -6.23
N GLU A 76 5.41 -2.40 -7.42
CA GLU A 76 4.96 -1.01 -7.62
C GLU A 76 3.50 -0.83 -7.16
N ILE A 77 2.61 -1.73 -7.56
CA ILE A 77 1.18 -1.70 -7.18
C ILE A 77 1.01 -1.77 -5.66
N ARG A 78 1.75 -2.68 -4.99
CA ARG A 78 1.74 -2.79 -3.52
C ARG A 78 2.28 -1.55 -2.84
N GLN A 79 3.38 -0.97 -3.34
CA GLN A 79 3.92 0.29 -2.82
C GLN A 79 2.92 1.44 -2.97
N MET A 80 2.18 1.50 -4.07
CA MET A 80 1.11 2.49 -4.25
C MET A 80 0.04 2.37 -3.17
N ARG A 81 -0.42 1.14 -2.86
CA ARG A 81 -1.43 0.87 -1.82
C ARG A 81 -0.90 1.09 -0.40
N ASP A 82 0.26 0.54 -0.10
CA ASP A 82 0.73 0.31 1.26
C ASP A 82 1.59 1.47 1.79
N ASP A 83 2.17 2.28 0.90
CA ASP A 83 3.06 3.38 1.26
C ASP A 83 2.62 4.74 0.68
N HIS A 84 2.39 4.85 -0.63
CA HIS A 84 2.18 6.15 -1.28
C HIS A 84 0.82 6.76 -0.95
N LEU A 85 -0.27 5.99 -1.12
CA LEU A 85 -1.61 6.44 -0.80
C LEU A 85 -1.77 6.82 0.69
N PRO A 86 -1.36 5.97 1.66
CA PRO A 86 -1.47 6.31 3.08
C PRO A 86 -0.65 7.54 3.45
N ARG A 87 0.56 7.69 2.91
CA ARG A 87 1.41 8.88 3.14
C ARG A 87 0.76 10.15 2.60
N LEU A 88 0.16 10.10 1.41
CA LEU A 88 -0.52 11.24 0.81
C LEU A 88 -1.73 11.68 1.65
N ILE A 89 -2.54 10.72 2.12
CA ILE A 89 -3.70 10.99 2.98
C ILE A 89 -3.26 11.52 4.34
N ALA A 90 -2.20 10.97 4.93
CA ALA A 90 -1.65 11.45 6.20
C ALA A 90 -1.18 12.91 6.08
N SER A 91 -0.43 13.25 5.02
CA SER A 91 0.01 14.63 4.77
C SER A 91 -1.16 15.60 4.56
N TYR A 92 -2.25 15.16 3.91
CA TYR A 92 -3.48 15.95 3.82
C TYR A 92 -4.15 16.15 5.19
N ALA A 93 -4.18 15.09 6.02
CA ALA A 93 -4.82 15.11 7.32
C ALA A 93 -4.12 16.06 8.32
N GLU A 94 -2.80 16.24 8.20
CA GLU A 94 -2.01 17.20 8.98
C GLU A 94 -2.42 18.66 8.77
N ILE A 95 -3.05 18.97 7.63
CA ILE A 95 -3.55 20.33 7.34
C ILE A 95 -4.83 20.56 8.16
N PRO A 96 -4.90 21.64 8.98
CA PRO A 96 -6.09 21.92 9.77
C PRO A 96 -7.35 22.05 8.89
N PRO A 97 -8.51 21.51 9.31
CA PRO A 97 -9.71 21.47 8.47
C PRO A 97 -10.12 22.83 7.87
N ALA A 98 -9.96 23.91 8.64
CA ALA A 98 -10.28 25.28 8.21
C ALA A 98 -9.46 25.74 6.98
N HIS A 99 -8.27 25.17 6.75
CA HIS A 99 -7.37 25.58 5.67
C HIS A 99 -7.36 24.61 4.48
N ARG A 100 -8.03 23.46 4.56
CA ARG A 100 -7.98 22.44 3.48
C ARG A 100 -8.61 22.92 2.16
N ALA A 101 -9.66 23.74 2.26
CA ALA A 101 -10.34 24.35 1.12
C ALA A 101 -9.73 25.69 0.69
N GLU A 102 -8.86 26.29 1.51
CA GLU A 102 -8.24 27.56 1.22
C GLU A 102 -7.27 27.41 0.03
N ILE A 103 -7.34 28.35 -0.91
CA ILE A 103 -6.40 28.39 -2.02
C ILE A 103 -5.07 28.92 -1.49
N PHE A 104 -4.05 28.07 -1.43
CA PHE A 104 -2.73 28.50 -0.99
C PHE A 104 -2.20 29.57 -1.93
N ARG A 105 -1.85 30.76 -1.40
CA ARG A 105 -1.30 31.87 -2.17
C ARG A 105 -0.07 31.49 -3.00
N GLN A 106 0.73 30.54 -2.52
CA GLN A 106 1.94 30.06 -3.18
C GLN A 106 1.67 29.11 -4.35
N THR A 107 0.60 28.31 -4.30
CA THR A 107 0.35 27.26 -5.31
C THR A 107 -0.88 27.50 -6.17
N GLY A 108 -1.73 28.47 -5.80
CA GLY A 108 -2.97 28.78 -6.50
C GLY A 108 -4.00 27.64 -6.49
N ARG A 109 -3.80 26.60 -5.68
CA ARG A 109 -4.69 25.44 -5.55
C ARG A 109 -4.93 25.12 -4.07
N SER A 110 -6.07 24.49 -3.77
CA SER A 110 -6.38 24.02 -2.41
C SER A 110 -5.70 22.68 -2.11
N ALA A 111 -5.60 22.32 -0.83
CA ALA A 111 -5.07 21.02 -0.41
C ALA A 111 -5.92 19.87 -0.97
N SER A 112 -7.25 20.01 -0.93
CA SER A 112 -8.18 19.01 -1.46
C SER A 112 -8.01 18.81 -2.97
N TYR A 113 -7.75 19.89 -3.72
CA TYR A 113 -7.46 19.80 -5.16
C TYR A 113 -6.17 18.99 -5.42
N LYS A 114 -5.11 19.26 -4.66
CA LYS A 114 -3.83 18.54 -4.81
C LYS A 114 -3.95 17.07 -4.42
N LEU A 115 -4.73 16.74 -3.40
CA LEU A 115 -5.03 15.36 -3.01
C LEU A 115 -5.70 14.62 -4.17
N ASN A 116 -6.79 15.18 -4.71
CA ASN A 116 -7.52 14.57 -5.84
C ASN A 116 -6.60 14.34 -7.04
N GLN A 117 -5.82 15.35 -7.43
CA GLN A 117 -4.83 15.24 -8.51
C GLN A 117 -3.80 14.14 -8.28
N GLY A 118 -3.32 13.99 -7.04
CA GLY A 118 -2.40 12.91 -6.69
C GLY A 118 -3.01 11.54 -6.90
N ILE A 119 -4.24 11.34 -6.41
CA ILE A 119 -4.97 10.07 -6.56
C ILE A 119 -5.32 9.81 -8.03
N GLU A 120 -5.72 10.82 -8.79
CA GLU A 120 -6.00 10.72 -10.24
C GLU A 120 -4.78 10.22 -11.01
N ARG A 121 -3.59 10.76 -10.75
CA ARG A 121 -2.34 10.30 -11.38
C ARG A 121 -2.02 8.85 -11.06
N MET A 122 -2.27 8.44 -9.82
CA MET A 122 -2.12 7.03 -9.42
C MET A 122 -3.08 6.13 -10.21
N VAL A 123 -4.34 6.55 -10.36
CA VAL A 123 -5.34 5.82 -11.15
C VAL A 123 -4.95 5.73 -12.63
N GLU A 124 -4.47 6.82 -13.24
CA GLU A 124 -4.00 6.84 -14.63
C GLU A 124 -2.81 5.88 -14.84
N ARG A 125 -1.87 5.84 -13.89
CA ARG A 125 -0.74 4.90 -13.92
C ARG A 125 -1.21 3.45 -13.91
N LEU A 126 -2.15 3.09 -13.03
CA LEU A 126 -2.70 1.74 -12.97
C LEU A 126 -3.47 1.35 -14.24
N GLN A 127 -4.18 2.29 -14.87
CA GLN A 127 -4.84 2.03 -16.15
C GLN A 127 -3.87 1.79 -17.29
N THR A 128 -2.77 2.54 -17.29
CA THR A 128 -1.68 2.32 -18.25
C THR A 128 -1.07 0.94 -18.07
N LEU A 129 -0.80 0.54 -16.82
CA LEU A 129 -0.34 -0.81 -16.49
C LEU A 129 -1.34 -1.88 -16.93
N SER A 130 -2.63 -1.70 -16.62
CA SER A 130 -3.68 -2.63 -17.04
C SER A 130 -3.75 -2.80 -18.55
N ARG A 131 -3.55 -1.72 -19.32
CA ARG A 131 -3.56 -1.79 -20.79
C ARG A 131 -2.32 -2.52 -21.31
N SER A 132 -1.15 -2.27 -20.72
CA SER A 132 0.10 -2.97 -21.06
C SER A 132 -0.07 -4.47 -20.86
N LEU A 133 -0.56 -4.90 -19.68
CA LEU A 133 -0.76 -6.32 -19.39
C LEU A 133 -1.74 -6.97 -20.37
N ALA A 134 -2.84 -6.27 -20.70
CA ALA A 134 -3.79 -6.79 -21.68
C ALA A 134 -3.17 -6.91 -23.08
N GLN A 135 -2.26 -6.01 -23.46
CA GLN A 135 -1.54 -6.11 -24.73
C GLN A 135 -0.59 -7.32 -24.73
N ASP A 136 0.17 -7.51 -23.66
CA ASP A 136 1.10 -8.64 -23.50
C ASP A 136 0.35 -9.99 -23.57
N ASP A 137 -0.84 -10.07 -22.95
CA ASP A 137 -1.73 -11.24 -23.03
C ASP A 137 -2.21 -11.51 -24.47
N LEU A 138 -2.58 -10.46 -25.21
CA LEU A 138 -3.03 -10.58 -26.60
C LEU A 138 -1.91 -11.01 -27.53
N ASP A 139 -0.70 -10.49 -27.33
CA ASP A 139 0.47 -10.85 -28.12
C ASP A 139 0.84 -12.32 -27.89
N SER A 140 0.83 -12.76 -26.63
CA SER A 140 1.06 -14.16 -26.25
C SER A 140 0.01 -15.10 -26.86
N PHE A 141 -1.25 -14.68 -26.90
CA PHE A 141 -2.33 -15.42 -27.56
C PHE A 141 -2.10 -15.53 -29.08
N ALA A 142 -1.73 -14.43 -29.73
CA ALA A 142 -1.48 -14.40 -31.17
C ALA A 142 -0.27 -15.26 -31.57
N ASP A 143 0.78 -15.30 -30.74
CA ASP A 143 1.93 -16.20 -30.93
C ASP A 143 1.53 -17.67 -30.85
N ASN A 144 0.71 -18.03 -29.85
CA ASN A 144 0.20 -19.39 -29.69
C ASN A 144 -0.67 -19.82 -30.89
N LEU A 145 -1.55 -18.93 -31.37
CA LEU A 145 -2.37 -19.19 -32.55
C LEU A 145 -1.51 -19.48 -33.79
N ARG A 146 -0.50 -18.63 -34.05
CA ARG A 146 0.47 -18.83 -35.15
C ARG A 146 1.29 -20.11 -35.00
N PHE A 147 1.55 -20.57 -33.78
CA PHE A 147 2.20 -21.85 -33.54
C PHE A 147 1.28 -23.02 -33.91
N ILE A 148 0.01 -22.98 -33.49
CA ILE A 148 -1.00 -24.01 -33.79
C ILE A 148 -1.21 -24.11 -35.31
N GLU A 149 -1.39 -22.98 -35.99
CA GLU A 149 -1.57 -22.92 -37.45
C GLU A 149 -0.39 -23.56 -38.19
N ARG A 150 0.86 -23.24 -37.80
CA ARG A 150 2.04 -23.87 -38.42
C ARG A 150 2.15 -25.36 -38.11
N ARG A 151 1.78 -25.77 -36.90
CA ARG A 151 1.97 -27.16 -36.45
C ARG A 151 0.91 -28.11 -37.02
N TYR A 152 -0.30 -27.61 -37.26
CA TYR A 152 -1.46 -28.43 -37.62
C TYR A 152 -2.16 -27.98 -38.90
N GLY A 153 -1.78 -26.84 -39.49
CA GLY A 153 -2.38 -26.31 -40.72
C GLY A 153 -1.70 -26.78 -42.01
N ASP A 154 -0.46 -27.29 -41.95
CA ASP A 154 0.27 -27.83 -43.10
C ASP A 154 0.03 -29.35 -43.33
N ASP A 155 -0.74 -30.02 -42.46
CA ASP A 155 -1.21 -31.41 -42.66
C ASP A 155 -2.50 -31.45 -43.51
N ASP A 156 -2.54 -30.73 -44.64
CA ASP A 156 -3.46 -31.04 -45.74
C ASP A 156 -2.70 -31.85 -46.81
N PRO A 157 -2.66 -33.20 -46.71
CA PRO A 157 -2.04 -34.05 -47.73
C PRO A 157 -2.86 -34.15 -49.04
N ALA A 158 -3.85 -33.29 -49.26
CA ALA A 158 -4.74 -33.31 -50.42
C ALA A 158 -4.69 -32.04 -51.30
N ARG A 159 -3.58 -31.28 -51.28
CA ARG A 159 -3.33 -30.19 -52.24
C ARG A 159 -2.16 -30.44 -53.17
#